data_AF-A0A7X5SBF9-F1
#
_entry.id   AF-A0A7X5SBF9-F1
#
_cell.length_a   1.000
_cell.length_b   1.000
_cell.length_c   1.000
_cell.angle_alpha   90.00
_cell.angle_beta   90.00
_cell.angle_gamma   90.00
#
_symmetry.space_group_name_H-M   'P 1'
#
loop_
_entity.id
_entity.type
_entity.pdbx_description
1 polymer ?
#
loop_
_entity_poly.entity_id
_entity_poly.type
_entity_poly.pdbx_seq_one_letter_code
_entity_poly.pdbx_strand_id
1 'polypeptide(L)'
;VDASVDFRGTYPAVNLGTDVSNPDNWQLMSTWAQGNKIEATMDAFRADGTFEFDEGMVRGFQFGIRYGEREVKLDTYRYLSPVSTSCADPNRSLYYFKDPLIVDTCSGVSEARLLPFNSIPGYWAYFNDFDPLKVTGLGSQGLPAINPQVMKDPVGYLNSLYPGNV
;
A
#
# COMPACT_ATOMS: atom_id res chain seq x y z
N VAL A 1 -16.78 6.53 -19.60
CA VAL A 1 -16.57 5.08 -19.83
C VAL A 1 -17.92 4.42 -19.75
N ASP A 2 -18.35 3.80 -20.83
CA ASP A 2 -19.62 3.09 -20.93
C ASP A 2 -19.37 1.59 -20.72
N ALA A 3 -20.10 1.01 -19.76
CA ALA A 3 -20.04 -0.40 -19.44
C ALA A 3 -21.43 -0.93 -19.07
N SER A 4 -21.68 -2.19 -19.40
CA SER A 4 -22.87 -2.92 -18.95
C SER A 4 -22.44 -4.16 -18.17
N VAL A 5 -23.28 -4.58 -17.21
CA VAL A 5 -23.03 -5.77 -16.40
C VAL A 5 -24.23 -6.70 -16.51
N ASP A 6 -23.97 -7.97 -16.85
CA ASP A 6 -24.95 -9.04 -16.87
C ASP A 6 -24.75 -9.96 -15.66
N PHE A 7 -25.76 -10.05 -14.79
CA PHE A 7 -25.74 -10.84 -13.56
C PHE A 7 -26.44 -12.20 -13.69
N ARG A 8 -26.95 -12.57 -14.87
CA ARG A 8 -27.77 -13.79 -15.06
C ARG A 8 -26.96 -15.09 -15.07
N GLY A 9 -25.64 -15.00 -15.28
CA GLY A 9 -24.73 -16.15 -15.30
C GLY A 9 -24.28 -16.59 -13.90
N THR A 10 -23.48 -17.66 -13.84
CA THR A 10 -22.82 -18.11 -12.60
C THR A 10 -21.88 -17.05 -12.02
N TYR A 11 -21.26 -16.26 -12.89
CA TYR A 11 -20.45 -15.09 -12.55
C TYR A 11 -20.93 -13.89 -13.36
N PRO A 12 -20.80 -12.66 -12.82
CA PRO A 12 -21.13 -11.46 -13.58
C PRO A 12 -20.28 -11.35 -14.85
N ALA A 13 -20.87 -10.87 -15.93
CA ALA A 13 -20.16 -10.54 -17.16
C ALA A 13 -20.18 -9.02 -17.37
N VAL A 14 -19.01 -8.42 -17.52
CA VAL A 14 -18.84 -6.99 -17.82
C VAL A 14 -18.59 -6.83 -19.31
N ASN A 15 -19.36 -5.97 -19.98
CA ASN A 15 -19.12 -5.61 -21.38
C ASN A 15 -18.79 -4.12 -21.45
N LEU A 16 -17.57 -3.81 -21.89
CA LEU A 16 -17.09 -2.45 -22.05
C LEU A 16 -17.46 -1.94 -23.45
N GLY A 17 -18.28 -0.89 -23.48
CA GLY A 17 -18.71 -0.23 -24.72
C GLY A 17 -17.73 0.85 -25.20
N THR A 18 -16.97 1.43 -24.28
CA THR A 18 -15.83 2.31 -24.60
C THR A 18 -14.57 1.47 -24.78
N ASP A 19 -13.76 1.77 -25.80
CA ASP A 19 -12.42 1.19 -25.93
C ASP A 19 -11.51 1.71 -24.80
N VAL A 20 -11.26 0.83 -23.84
CA VAL A 20 -10.37 1.06 -22.69
C VAL A 20 -8.98 0.45 -22.91
N SER A 21 -8.74 -0.22 -24.04
CA SER A 21 -7.52 -0.99 -24.26
C SER A 21 -6.33 -0.14 -24.71
N ASN A 22 -6.56 1.08 -25.20
CA ASN A 22 -5.48 1.97 -25.62
C ASN A 22 -4.78 2.64 -24.41
N PRO A 23 -3.47 2.39 -24.15
CA PRO A 23 -2.73 2.97 -23.03
C PRO A 23 -2.57 4.50 -23.13
N ASP A 24 -2.69 5.09 -24.32
CA ASP A 24 -2.63 6.55 -24.48
C ASP A 24 -3.82 7.28 -23.82
N ASN A 25 -4.89 6.56 -23.51
CA ASN A 25 -6.05 7.09 -22.79
C ASN A 25 -5.86 7.09 -21.26
N TRP A 26 -4.73 6.58 -20.75
CA TRP A 26 -4.51 6.34 -19.33
C TRP A 26 -3.29 7.06 -18.78
N GLN A 27 -3.40 7.41 -17.51
CA GLN A 27 -2.33 8.01 -16.72
C GLN A 27 -2.35 7.48 -15.30
N LEU A 28 -1.23 7.61 -14.60
CA LEU A 28 -1.21 7.42 -13.15
C LEU A 28 -2.10 8.50 -12.52
N MET A 29 -3.18 8.05 -11.87
CA MET A 29 -4.13 8.94 -11.20
C MET A 29 -3.56 9.49 -9.89
N SER A 30 -3.07 8.62 -9.01
CA SER A 30 -2.59 9.04 -7.70
C SER A 30 -1.63 8.01 -7.14
N THR A 31 -0.65 8.47 -6.36
CA THR A 31 0.27 7.59 -5.65
C THR A 31 0.67 8.19 -4.30
N TRP A 32 0.80 7.31 -3.31
CA TRP A 32 1.22 7.63 -1.95
C TRP A 32 1.75 6.36 -1.28
N ALA A 33 2.55 6.50 -0.23
CA ALA A 33 2.95 5.35 0.59
C ALA A 33 3.11 5.75 2.06
N GLN A 34 2.82 4.79 2.92
CA GLN A 34 3.05 4.85 4.35
C GLN A 34 3.65 3.52 4.80
N GLY A 35 4.35 3.52 5.91
CA GLY A 35 4.93 2.32 6.49
C GLY A 35 4.82 2.31 8.00
N ASN A 36 4.84 1.11 8.55
CA ASN A 36 4.84 0.87 9.98
C ASN A 36 6.01 -0.06 10.30
N LYS A 37 6.79 0.28 11.33
CA LYS A 37 7.80 -0.59 11.92
C LYS A 37 7.30 -1.00 13.29
N ILE A 38 7.13 -2.30 13.50
CA ILE A 38 6.66 -2.87 14.76
C ILE A 38 7.78 -3.71 15.34
N GLU A 39 8.23 -3.35 16.54
CA GLU A 39 9.19 -4.11 17.32
C GLU A 39 8.50 -4.58 18.60
N ALA A 40 8.66 -5.86 18.95
CA ALA A 40 8.11 -6.41 20.18
C ALA A 40 9.20 -7.21 20.89
N THR A 41 9.46 -6.86 22.14
CA THR A 41 10.38 -7.57 23.03
C THR A 41 9.57 -8.15 24.19
N MET A 42 9.98 -9.34 24.65
CA MET A 42 9.35 -10.02 25.76
C MET A 42 10.44 -10.58 26.66
N ASP A 43 10.46 -10.10 27.90
CA ASP A 43 11.32 -10.62 28.95
C ASP A 43 10.46 -11.41 29.93
N ALA A 44 10.84 -12.66 30.19
CA ALA A 44 10.10 -13.55 31.06
C ALA A 44 11.04 -14.21 32.08
N PHE A 45 10.66 -14.13 33.35
CA PHE A 45 11.29 -14.82 34.46
C PHE A 45 10.33 -15.86 35.03
N ARG A 46 10.84 -17.07 35.25
CA ARG A 46 10.10 -18.17 35.87
C ARG A 46 11.01 -18.91 36.84
N ALA A 47 10.54 -19.04 38.07
CA ALA A 47 11.17 -19.88 39.09
C ALA A 47 10.09 -20.76 39.73
N ASP A 48 10.28 -22.08 39.66
CA ASP A 48 9.41 -23.06 40.31
C ASP A 48 10.24 -23.92 41.26
N GLY A 49 9.66 -24.30 42.40
CA GLY A 49 10.28 -25.17 43.39
C GLY A 49 9.28 -26.19 43.93
N THR A 50 9.77 -27.42 44.14
CA THR A 50 9.03 -28.49 44.79
C THR A 50 9.87 -29.01 45.95
N PHE A 51 9.25 -29.18 47.11
CA PHE A 51 9.87 -29.77 48.29
C PHE A 51 8.99 -30.90 48.78
N GLU A 52 9.54 -32.11 48.91
CA GLU A 52 8.81 -33.29 49.35
C GLU A 52 9.29 -33.70 50.74
N PHE A 53 8.38 -34.25 51.55
CA PHE A 53 8.69 -34.75 52.90
C PHE A 53 8.43 -36.24 52.97
N ASP A 54 9.39 -36.98 53.53
CA ASP A 54 9.33 -38.44 53.61
C ASP A 54 8.40 -38.95 54.74
N GLU A 55 8.11 -38.12 55.75
CA GLU A 55 7.29 -38.49 56.92
C GLU A 55 6.32 -37.38 57.37
N GLY A 56 5.08 -37.75 57.70
CA GLY A 56 4.04 -36.85 58.22
C GLY A 56 2.76 -36.75 57.36
N MET A 57 1.78 -35.96 57.81
CA MET A 57 0.49 -35.78 57.11
C MET A 57 0.57 -34.86 55.86
N VAL A 58 1.59 -34.01 55.78
CA VAL A 58 1.86 -33.15 54.61
C VAL A 58 2.94 -33.81 53.77
N ARG A 59 2.64 -34.12 52.49
CA ARG A 59 3.57 -34.85 51.59
C ARG A 59 4.55 -33.95 50.83
N GLY A 60 4.31 -32.64 50.80
CA GLY A 60 5.21 -31.69 50.14
C GLY A 60 4.58 -30.31 49.91
N PHE A 61 5.41 -29.38 49.46
CA PHE A 61 5.05 -28.03 49.04
C PHE A 61 5.52 -27.75 47.61
N GLN A 62 4.70 -27.02 46.86
CA GLN A 62 5.05 -26.48 45.56
C GLN A 62 4.84 -24.97 45.55
N PHE A 63 5.78 -24.26 44.95
CA PHE A 63 5.65 -22.83 44.72
C PHE A 63 6.18 -22.47 43.33
N GLY A 64 5.66 -21.38 42.77
CA GLY A 64 6.09 -20.86 41.48
C GLY A 64 5.88 -19.36 41.40
N ILE A 65 6.89 -18.66 40.89
CA ILE A 65 6.87 -17.22 40.64
C ILE A 65 7.11 -17.00 39.14
N ARG A 66 6.26 -16.16 38.54
CA ARG A 66 6.35 -15.75 37.14
C ARG A 66 6.28 -14.24 37.05
N TYR A 67 7.22 -13.65 36.34
CA TYR A 67 7.21 -12.25 35.95
C TYR A 67 7.41 -12.19 34.44
N GLY A 68 6.66 -11.33 33.77
CA GLY A 68 6.77 -11.16 32.33
C GLY A 68 6.46 -9.72 31.98
N GLU A 69 7.34 -9.12 31.19
CA GLU A 69 7.17 -7.78 30.65
C GLU A 69 7.23 -7.86 29.13
N ARG A 70 6.29 -7.17 28.48
CA ARG A 70 6.23 -7.07 27.02
C ARG A 70 6.25 -5.61 26.64
N GLU A 71 7.26 -5.22 25.89
CA GLU A 71 7.33 -3.91 25.26
C GLU A 71 6.97 -4.03 23.78
N VAL A 72 6.13 -3.13 23.29
CA VAL A 72 5.75 -3.04 21.87
C VAL A 72 5.98 -1.61 21.41
N LYS A 73 6.85 -1.44 20.42
CA LYS A 73 7.13 -0.16 19.76
C LYS A 73 6.50 -0.16 18.37
N LEU A 74 5.76 0.91 18.07
CA LEU A 74 5.14 1.14 16.77
C LEU A 74 5.63 2.49 16.25
N ASP A 75 6.46 2.47 15.21
CA ASP A 75 6.85 3.66 14.46
C ASP A 75 6.05 3.71 13.15
N THR A 76 5.28 4.78 12.94
CA THR A 76 4.52 4.99 11.71
C THR A 76 5.11 6.16 10.93
N TYR A 77 5.27 6.02 9.63
CA TYR A 77 5.80 7.07 8.77
C TYR A 77 5.04 7.18 7.44
N ARG A 78 5.10 8.35 6.82
CA ARG A 78 4.47 8.68 5.54
C ARG A 78 5.52 9.27 4.62
N TYR A 79 5.55 8.81 3.38
CA TYR A 79 6.48 9.34 2.38
C TYR A 79 5.94 10.62 1.76
N LEU A 80 6.65 11.72 1.96
CA LEU A 80 6.25 13.03 1.45
C LEU A 80 7.20 13.48 0.35
N SER A 81 6.69 13.89 -0.81
CA SER A 81 7.53 14.43 -1.89
C SER A 81 7.40 15.95 -1.97
N PRO A 82 8.49 16.68 -2.26
CA PRO A 82 8.37 18.06 -2.69
C PRO A 82 7.68 18.09 -4.05
N VAL A 83 6.67 18.94 -4.20
CA VAL A 83 6.17 19.29 -5.53
C VAL A 83 6.24 20.79 -5.70
N SER A 84 6.86 21.21 -6.80
CA SER A 84 7.20 22.61 -7.04
C SER A 84 6.22 23.24 -8.01
N THR A 85 5.64 24.36 -7.62
CA THR A 85 5.05 25.35 -8.53
C THR A 85 5.92 26.62 -8.52
N SER A 86 5.78 27.47 -9.54
CA SER A 86 6.60 28.68 -9.73
C SER A 86 6.44 29.75 -8.64
N CYS A 87 5.51 29.57 -7.71
CA CYS A 87 5.23 30.47 -6.59
C CYS A 87 5.78 29.97 -5.24
N ALA A 88 6.58 28.89 -5.23
CA ALA A 88 6.98 28.23 -3.98
C ALA A 88 7.94 29.06 -3.11
N ASP A 89 7.51 29.25 -1.86
CA ASP A 89 8.30 29.61 -0.68
C ASP A 89 9.54 28.70 -0.52
N PRO A 90 10.70 29.23 -0.08
CA PRO A 90 11.92 28.47 0.19
C PRO A 90 11.78 27.28 1.16
N ASN A 91 10.69 27.15 1.92
CA ASN A 91 10.35 26.01 2.78
C ASN A 91 9.44 24.97 2.09
N ARG A 92 9.76 24.58 0.85
CA ARG A 92 9.06 23.60 -0.01
C ARG A 92 7.96 22.76 0.66
N SER A 93 6.71 22.98 0.26
CA SER A 93 5.57 22.13 0.65
C SER A 93 5.83 20.67 0.27
N LEU A 94 5.63 19.78 1.24
CA LEU A 94 5.74 18.35 1.06
C LEU A 94 4.35 17.73 0.95
N TYR A 95 4.11 16.99 -0.13
CA TYR A 95 2.82 16.40 -0.42
C TYR A 95 2.83 14.90 -0.18
N TYR A 96 1.81 14.46 0.56
CA TYR A 96 1.57 13.05 0.82
C TYR A 96 0.88 12.37 -0.36
N PHE A 97 -0.20 12.96 -0.86
CA PHE A 97 -0.90 12.52 -2.06
C PHE A 97 -0.26 13.19 -3.28
N LYS A 98 0.26 12.39 -4.19
CA LYS A 98 0.76 12.87 -5.49
C LYS A 98 -0.34 12.61 -6.51
N ASP A 99 -1.26 13.56 -6.60
CA ASP A 99 -2.47 13.47 -7.40
C ASP A 99 -2.59 14.73 -8.26
N PRO A 100 -2.64 14.62 -9.59
CA PRO A 100 -2.63 15.76 -10.46
C PRO A 100 -3.97 16.52 -10.48
N LEU A 101 -5.03 16.00 -9.86
CA LEU A 101 -6.30 16.70 -9.70
C LEU A 101 -6.36 17.56 -8.43
N ILE A 102 -5.39 17.42 -7.52
CA ILE A 102 -5.23 18.36 -6.41
C ILE A 102 -4.46 19.57 -6.95
N VAL A 103 -5.00 20.76 -6.73
CA VAL A 103 -4.44 22.02 -7.23
C VAL A 103 -3.96 22.88 -6.08
N ASP A 104 -2.76 23.44 -6.24
CA ASP A 104 -2.20 24.37 -5.29
C ASP A 104 -3.09 25.63 -5.24
N THR A 105 -3.56 25.97 -4.05
CA THR A 105 -4.49 27.09 -3.86
C THR A 105 -3.91 28.46 -4.24
N CYS A 106 -2.58 28.59 -4.27
CA CYS A 106 -1.89 29.84 -4.63
C CYS A 106 -1.75 30.02 -6.14
N SER A 107 -1.23 29.01 -6.83
CA SER A 107 -0.93 29.06 -8.26
C SER A 107 -2.07 28.56 -9.14
N GLY A 108 -3.03 27.81 -8.58
CA GLY A 108 -4.07 27.10 -9.33
C GLY A 108 -3.54 25.97 -10.22
N VAL A 109 -2.23 25.68 -10.12
CA VAL A 109 -1.56 24.62 -10.86
C VAL A 109 -1.66 23.33 -10.07
N SER A 110 -1.72 22.21 -10.78
CA SER A 110 -1.67 20.89 -10.19
C SER A 110 -0.47 20.69 -9.25
N GLU A 111 -0.73 20.13 -8.07
CA GLU A 111 0.27 19.75 -7.07
C GLU A 111 1.09 18.54 -7.48
N ALA A 112 0.76 17.84 -8.58
CA ALA A 112 1.57 16.75 -9.08
C ALA A 112 1.63 16.81 -10.60
N ARG A 113 2.81 16.57 -11.19
CA ARG A 113 2.91 16.43 -12.64
C ARG A 113 2.04 15.26 -13.12
N LEU A 114 1.43 15.43 -14.29
CA LEU A 114 0.75 14.35 -15.00
C LEU A 114 1.78 13.29 -15.42
N LEU A 115 1.42 12.02 -15.25
CA LEU A 115 2.24 10.87 -15.65
C LEU A 115 1.41 9.95 -16.55
N PRO A 116 1.23 10.29 -17.84
CA PRO A 116 0.59 9.41 -18.81
C PRO A 116 1.39 8.12 -18.96
N PHE A 117 0.73 7.00 -19.29
CA PHE A 117 1.39 5.69 -19.36
C PHE A 117 2.57 5.64 -20.34
N ASN A 118 2.49 6.39 -21.44
CA ASN A 118 3.59 6.52 -22.39
C ASN A 118 4.87 7.17 -21.79
N SER A 119 4.76 7.94 -20.71
CA SER A 119 5.88 8.57 -20.01
C SER A 119 6.52 7.65 -18.95
N ILE A 120 5.86 6.56 -18.60
CA ILE A 120 6.27 5.59 -17.57
C ILE A 120 6.14 4.14 -18.06
N PRO A 121 6.72 3.79 -19.23
CA PRO A 121 6.46 2.51 -19.91
C PRO A 121 6.85 1.27 -19.10
N GLY A 122 7.76 1.39 -18.13
CA GLY A 122 8.16 0.29 -17.24
C GLY A 122 7.25 0.07 -16.04
N TYR A 123 6.24 0.93 -15.82
CA TYR A 123 5.43 0.95 -14.59
C TYR A 123 4.00 0.45 -14.76
N TRP A 124 3.59 0.12 -15.98
CA TRP A 124 2.27 -0.41 -16.28
C TRP A 124 2.37 -1.67 -17.14
N ALA A 125 1.31 -2.46 -17.17
CA ALA A 125 1.18 -3.66 -17.98
C ALA A 125 -0.28 -3.87 -18.40
N TYR A 126 -0.51 -4.78 -19.33
CA TYR A 126 -1.86 -5.23 -19.66
C TYR A 126 -2.30 -6.36 -18.74
N PHE A 127 -3.58 -6.34 -18.37
CA PHE A 127 -4.25 -7.35 -17.57
C PHE A 127 -5.47 -7.88 -18.32
N ASN A 128 -5.60 -9.21 -18.38
CA ASN A 128 -6.68 -9.90 -19.07
C ASN A 128 -7.19 -11.14 -18.32
N ASP A 129 -6.63 -11.41 -17.15
CA ASP A 129 -6.89 -12.57 -16.30
C ASP A 129 -7.92 -12.24 -15.21
N PHE A 130 -9.12 -11.83 -15.65
CA PHE A 130 -10.20 -11.45 -14.73
C PHE A 130 -11.04 -12.62 -14.19
N ASP A 131 -10.59 -13.87 -14.40
CA ASP A 131 -11.33 -15.07 -13.97
C ASP A 131 -11.70 -15.00 -12.47
N PRO A 132 -12.96 -15.30 -12.08
CA PRO A 132 -14.06 -15.86 -12.88
C PRO A 132 -14.94 -14.83 -13.61
N LEU A 133 -14.62 -13.54 -13.52
CA LEU A 133 -15.35 -12.46 -14.17
C LEU A 133 -15.07 -12.48 -15.69
N LYS A 134 -16.13 -12.60 -16.49
CA LYS A 134 -16.01 -12.47 -17.95
C LYS A 134 -16.02 -10.98 -18.31
N VAL A 135 -14.89 -10.45 -18.78
CA VAL A 135 -14.82 -9.08 -19.30
C VAL A 135 -14.69 -9.11 -20.82
N THR A 136 -15.66 -8.51 -21.52
CA THR A 136 -15.62 -8.34 -22.98
C THR A 136 -15.48 -6.87 -23.35
N GLY A 137 -15.06 -6.59 -24.59
CA GLY A 137 -14.72 -5.23 -25.04
C GLY A 137 -13.30 -4.79 -24.67
N LEU A 138 -12.55 -5.64 -23.97
CA LEU A 138 -11.09 -5.54 -23.91
C LEU A 138 -10.54 -6.12 -25.21
N GLY A 139 -9.75 -5.35 -25.96
CA GLY A 139 -9.00 -5.87 -27.10
C GLY A 139 -8.13 -7.07 -26.71
N SER A 140 -7.45 -7.68 -27.69
CA SER A 140 -6.65 -8.90 -27.48
C SER A 140 -5.57 -8.78 -26.40
N GLN A 141 -5.11 -7.57 -26.08
CA GLN A 141 -4.08 -7.33 -25.07
C GLN A 141 -4.63 -7.22 -23.65
N GLY A 142 -5.83 -6.69 -23.43
CA GLY A 142 -6.42 -6.48 -22.11
C GLY A 142 -6.55 -5.01 -21.69
N LEU A 143 -6.70 -4.77 -20.39
CA LEU A 143 -6.77 -3.45 -19.77
C LEU A 143 -5.36 -3.00 -19.35
N PRO A 144 -4.87 -1.84 -19.81
CA PRO A 144 -3.63 -1.28 -19.29
C PRO A 144 -3.84 -0.75 -17.86
N ALA A 145 -3.00 -1.15 -16.92
CA ALA A 145 -3.01 -0.66 -15.54
C ALA A 145 -1.61 -0.65 -14.94
N ILE A 146 -1.42 0.07 -13.83
CA ILE A 146 -0.15 0.09 -13.11
C ILE A 146 0.21 -1.33 -12.66
N ASN A 147 1.43 -1.76 -12.95
CA ASN A 147 1.90 -3.10 -12.64
C ASN A 147 2.27 -3.20 -11.16
N PRO A 148 1.56 -3.97 -10.31
CA PRO A 148 1.86 -4.03 -8.88
C PRO A 148 3.28 -4.53 -8.56
N GLN A 149 3.91 -5.29 -9.47
CA GLN A 149 5.25 -5.83 -9.25
C GLN A 149 6.33 -4.74 -9.15
N VAL A 150 6.08 -3.57 -9.73
CA VAL A 150 7.02 -2.43 -9.67
C VAL A 150 6.96 -1.69 -8.33
N MET A 151 5.97 -1.99 -7.48
CA MET A 151 5.77 -1.40 -6.16
C MET A 151 6.42 -2.21 -5.02
N LYS A 152 7.21 -3.25 -5.33
CA LYS A 152 7.91 -4.07 -4.34
C LYS A 152 8.91 -3.28 -3.48
N ASP A 153 9.48 -2.24 -4.06
CA ASP A 153 10.21 -1.19 -3.34
C ASP A 153 9.36 0.09 -3.41
N PRO A 154 8.47 0.34 -2.44
CA PRO A 154 7.59 1.50 -2.47
C PRO A 154 8.36 2.83 -2.50
N VAL A 155 9.55 2.86 -1.88
CA VAL A 155 10.39 4.07 -1.82
C VAL A 155 11.05 4.32 -3.16
N GLY A 156 11.65 3.29 -3.75
CA GLY A 156 12.22 3.35 -5.09
C GLY A 156 11.18 3.72 -6.14
N TYR A 157 9.99 3.11 -6.07
CA TYR A 157 8.84 3.43 -6.92
C TYR A 157 8.39 4.88 -6.78
N LEU A 158 8.18 5.37 -5.55
CA LEU A 158 7.77 6.76 -5.37
C LEU A 158 8.85 7.75 -5.78
N ASN A 159 10.13 7.47 -5.51
CA ASN A 159 11.23 8.34 -5.89
C ASN A 159 11.48 8.40 -7.38
N SER A 160 11.19 7.33 -8.13
CA SER A 160 11.29 7.36 -9.59
C SER A 160 10.19 8.22 -10.23
N LEU A 161 8.99 8.21 -9.64
CA LEU A 161 7.83 8.97 -10.12
C LEU A 161 7.82 10.42 -9.62
N TYR A 162 8.20 10.67 -8.37
CA TYR A 162 8.21 11.97 -7.71
C TYR A 162 9.44 12.06 -6.79
N PRO A 163 10.60 12.49 -7.31
CA PRO A 163 11.87 12.47 -6.57
C PRO A 163 11.85 13.29 -5.28
N GLY A 164 12.66 12.86 -4.30
CA GLY A 164 12.84 13.58 -3.03
C GLY A 164 11.85 13.19 -1.96
N ASN A 165 11.32 11.96 -1.99
CA ASN A 165 10.51 11.45 -0.88
C ASN A 165 11.35 11.40 0.40
N VAL A 166 10.82 11.99 1.48
CA VAL A 166 11.32 11.90 2.85
C VAL A 166 10.33 11.20 3.76
#